data_AF-A0A4Q6BWN3-F1
#
_entry.id   AF-A0A4Q6BWN3-F1
#
_cell.length_a   1.000
_cell.length_b   1.000
_cell.length_c   1.000
_cell.angle_alpha   90.00
_cell.angle_beta   90.00
_cell.angle_gamma   90.00
#
_symmetry.space_group_name_H-M   'P 1'
#
loop_
_entity.id
_entity.type
_entity.pdbx_description
1 polymer ?
#
loop_
_entity_poly.entity_id
_entity_poly.type
_entity_poly.pdbx_seq_one_letter_code
_entity_poly.pdbx_strand_id
1 'polypeptide(L)' 'MLTLTKKGLYCAAGDFYIDPKCAVDRAVVTHAHSDHARKGSRQ' A
#
# COMPACT_ATOMS: atom_id res chain seq x y z
N MET A 1 14.07 2.83 -4.35
CA MET A 1 14.16 3.39 -2.98
C MET A 1 12.79 3.29 -2.34
N LEU A 2 12.72 2.82 -1.09
CA LEU A 2 11.48 2.77 -0.33
C LEU A 2 11.39 4.01 0.57
N THR A 3 10.19 4.56 0.70
CA THR A 3 9.97 5.78 1.50
C THR A 3 8.78 5.59 2.42
N LEU A 4 8.96 5.89 3.70
CA LEU A 4 7.86 5.91 4.66
C LEU A 4 7.03 7.18 4.46
N THR A 5 5.71 7.01 4.37
CA THR A 5 4.76 8.12 4.23
C THR A 5 3.64 7.97 5.25
N LYS A 6 2.77 8.99 5.35
CA LYS A 6 1.54 8.88 6.16
C LYS A 6 0.60 7.77 5.68
N LYS A 7 0.65 7.42 4.39
CA LYS A 7 -0.21 6.39 3.77
C LYS A 7 0.35 4.97 3.94
N GLY A 8 1.65 4.82 4.18
CA GLY A 8 2.34 3.53 4.24
C GLY A 8 3.73 3.57 3.60
N LEU A 9 4.29 2.40 3.29
CA LEU A 9 5.58 2.23 2.65
C LEU A 9 5.43 2.37 1.13
N TYR A 10 6.04 3.38 0.53
CA TYR A 10 5.95 3.67 -0.90
C TYR A 10 7.16 3.15 -1.67
N CYS A 11 6.92 2.53 -2.83
CA CYS A 11 7.94 2.08 -3.76
C CYS A 11 7.87 2.87 -5.08
N ALA A 12 8.83 3.79 -5.28
CA ALA A 12 8.86 4.63 -6.48
C ALA A 12 9.11 3.83 -7.79
N ALA A 13 9.80 2.69 -7.71
CA ALA A 13 10.13 1.89 -8.90
C ALA A 13 8.91 1.21 -9.52
N GLY A 14 7.89 0.90 -8.71
CA GLY A 14 6.64 0.29 -9.17
C GLY A 14 5.40 1.18 -9.05
N ASP A 15 5.58 2.40 -8.52
CA ASP A 15 4.49 3.35 -8.24
C ASP A 15 3.32 2.69 -7.47
N PHE A 16 3.64 2.13 -6.31
CA PHE A 16 2.66 1.49 -5.42
C PHE A 16 3.02 1.65 -3.94
N TYR A 17 2.04 1.41 -3.08
CA TYR A 17 2.24 1.27 -1.63
C TYR A 17 2.17 -0.19 -1.20
N ILE A 18 3.06 -0.58 -0.30
CA ILE A 18 3.09 -1.90 0.35
C ILE A 18 2.33 -1.78 1.66
N ASP A 19 1.33 -2.63 1.87
CA ASP A 19 0.51 -2.71 3.08
C ASP A 19 0.09 -1.32 3.62
N PRO A 20 -0.60 -0.50 2.79
CA PRO A 20 -0.94 0.85 3.17
C PRO A 20 -1.93 0.87 4.34
N LYS A 21 -1.86 1.94 5.14
CA LYS A 21 -2.78 2.17 6.29
C LYS A 21 -4.12 2.77 5.86
N CYS A 22 -4.24 3.21 4.62
CA CYS A 22 -5.45 3.78 4.04
C CYS A 22 -5.58 3.44 2.55
N ALA A 23 -6.70 3.83 1.94
CA ALA A 23 -6.90 3.67 0.49
C ALA A 23 -5.85 4.45 -0.32
N VAL A 24 -5.35 3.81 -1.37
CA VAL A 24 -4.34 4.34 -2.29
C VAL A 24 -4.64 3.91 -3.72
N ASP A 25 -3.99 4.52 -4.70
CA ASP A 25 -4.24 4.14 -6.10
C ASP A 25 -3.71 2.74 -6.45
N ARG A 26 -2.53 2.36 -5.94
CA ARG A 26 -1.98 1.00 -6.12
C ARG A 26 -1.49 0.45 -4.79
N ALA A 27 -2.14 -0.62 -4.32
CA ALA A 27 -1.79 -1.32 -3.10
C ALA A 27 -1.27 -2.72 -3.43
N VAL A 28 -0.08 -3.05 -2.92
CA VAL A 28 0.43 -4.42 -2.88
C VAL A 28 0.26 -4.92 -1.45
N VAL A 29 -0.57 -5.95 -1.28
CA VAL A 29 -0.79 -6.62 0.00
C VAL A 29 0.19 -7.78 0.10
N THR A 30 1.03 -7.79 1.13
CA THR A 30 2.09 -8.81 1.26
C THR A 30 1.54 -10.20 1.57
N HIS A 31 0.46 -10.28 2.35
CA HIS A 31 -0.22 -11.51 2.71
C HIS A 31 -1.67 -11.25 3.15
N ALA A 32 -2.51 -12.29 3.12
CA ALA A 32 -3.96 -12.17 3.31
C ALA A 32 -4.39 -12.10 4.79
N HIS A 33 -3.90 -11.10 5.52
CA HIS A 33 -4.44 -10.72 6.82
C HIS A 33 -5.28 -9.44 6.74
N SER A 34 -6.32 -9.38 7.56
CA SER A 34 -7.33 -8.31 7.53
C SER A 34 -6.78 -6.93 7.86
N ASP A 35 -5.66 -6.83 8.56
CA ASP A 35 -5.00 -5.58 8.91
C ASP A 35 -4.10 -5.01 7.79
N HIS A 36 -3.77 -5.83 6.79
CA HIS A 36 -3.01 -5.41 5.61
C HIS A 36 -3.93 -4.92 4.47
N ALA A 37 -5.12 -5.49 4.33
CA ALA A 37 -6.07 -5.15 3.26
C ALA A 37 -7.00 -3.98 3.64
N ARG A 38 -6.78 -2.81 3.04
CA ARG A 38 -7.64 -1.63 3.21
C ARG A 38 -8.62 -1.49 2.03
N LYS A 39 -9.92 -1.37 2.33
CA LYS A 39 -10.95 -1.10 1.33
C LYS A 39 -10.75 0.27 0.69
N GLY A 40 -11.15 0.40 -0.58
CA GLY A 40 -11.16 1.68 -1.31
C GLY A 40 -9.91 1.96 -2.15
N SER A 41 -8.90 1.10 -2.13
CA SER A 41 -7.80 1.16 -3.10
C SER A 41 -8.29 0.81 -4.50
N ARG A 42 -7.69 1.40 -5.54
CA ARG A 42 -8.05 1.08 -6.94
C ARG A 42 -7.48 -0.29 -7.35
N GLN A 43 -8.12 -0.92 -8.33
CA GLN A 43 -7.67 -2.16 -8.97
C GLN A 43 -6.82 -1.85 -10.19
#